data_AF-A0A9X2JXV3-F1
#
_entry.id   AF-A0A9X2JXV3-F1
#
_cell.length_a   1.000
_cell.length_b   1.000
_cell.length_c   1.000
_cell.angle_alpha   90.00
_cell.angle_beta   90.00
_cell.angle_gamma   90.00
#
_symmetry.space_group_name_H-M   'P 1'
#
loop_
_entity.id
_entity.type
_entity.pdbx_description
1 polymer ?
#
loop_
_entity_poly.entity_id
_entity_poly.type
_entity_poly.pdbx_seq_one_letter_code
_entity_poly.pdbx_strand_id
1 'polypeptide(L)'
;MPSRGLAANVCGDQVRLALLEARPAGLTAHQLVGATKLSLYQVRKGILYIREVSAMAHLTPLIWTPDDGYRFSSQPDDWIAYERSRMRTELTRISRLLSATVAPHAAARPEEEWVNLVLGQLNVVQAALALLNKAGRA
;
A
#
# COMPACT_ATOMS: atom_id res chain seq x y z
N MET A 1 21.22 6.96 21.76
CA MET A 1 20.72 5.75 21.08
C MET A 1 19.21 5.83 21.01
N PRO A 2 18.54 5.57 19.88
CA PRO A 2 17.07 5.56 19.84
C PRO A 2 16.55 4.49 20.81
N SER A 3 15.60 4.86 21.65
CA SER A 3 15.11 4.04 22.75
C SER A 3 14.58 2.69 22.26
N ARG A 4 14.94 1.62 22.97
CA ARG A 4 14.40 0.27 22.74
C ARG A 4 12.87 0.33 22.90
N GLY A 5 12.16 0.08 21.80
CA GLY A 5 10.75 -0.30 21.81
C GLY A 5 9.71 0.83 21.85
N LEU A 6 9.89 1.95 21.14
CA LEU A 6 8.78 2.91 20.97
C LEU A 6 7.51 2.24 20.44
N ALA A 7 6.37 2.59 21.03
CA ALA A 7 5.06 2.12 20.63
C ALA A 7 4.72 2.55 19.19
N ALA A 8 3.88 1.77 18.51
CA ALA A 8 3.57 2.02 17.09
C ALA A 8 2.88 3.37 16.88
N ASN A 9 1.96 3.74 17.78
CA ASN A 9 1.28 5.03 17.76
C ASN A 9 2.28 6.19 17.93
N VAL A 10 3.21 6.10 18.88
CA VAL A 10 4.23 7.15 19.09
C VAL A 10 5.10 7.35 17.84
N CYS A 11 5.56 6.26 17.21
CA CYS A 11 6.28 6.36 15.94
C CYS A 11 5.38 6.93 14.82
N GLY A 12 4.12 6.50 14.76
CA GLY A 12 3.15 6.93 13.78
C GLY A 12 2.84 8.42 13.87
N ASP A 13 2.63 8.94 15.08
CA ASP A 13 2.34 10.35 15.33
C ASP A 13 3.52 11.24 14.92
N GLN A 14 4.75 10.83 15.22
CA GLN A 14 5.96 11.57 14.82
C GLN A 14 6.15 11.58 13.29
N VAL A 15 5.98 10.42 12.64
CA VAL A 15 6.04 10.34 11.17
C VAL A 15 4.92 11.18 10.55
N ARG A 16 3.70 11.13 11.09
CA ARG A 16 2.57 11.89 10.60
C ARG A 16 2.81 13.39 10.73
N LEU A 17 3.32 13.85 11.87
CA LEU A 17 3.67 15.26 12.08
C LEU A 17 4.72 15.74 11.07
N ALA A 18 5.81 14.98 10.91
CA ALA A 18 6.85 15.31 9.93
C ALA A 18 6.32 15.38 8.49
N LEU A 19 5.40 14.49 8.11
CA LEU A 19 4.74 14.53 6.81
C LEU A 19 3.78 15.71 6.63
N LEU A 20 3.10 16.14 7.70
CA LEU A 20 2.24 17.33 7.67
C LEU A 20 3.06 18.61 7.54
N GLU A 21 4.19 18.70 8.24
CA GLU A 21 5.13 19.83 8.15
C GLU A 21 5.81 19.93 6.79
N ALA A 22 6.04 18.80 6.11
CA ALA A 22 6.67 18.76 4.80
C ALA A 22 5.75 19.20 3.64
N ARG A 23 4.44 19.40 3.88
CA ARG A 23 3.48 19.69 2.82
C ARG A 23 3.84 20.95 2.02
N PRO A 24 3.63 20.96 0.68
CA PRO A 24 3.04 19.88 -0.13
C PRO A 24 4.03 18.78 -0.54
N ALA A 25 5.32 18.93 -0.22
CA ALA A 25 6.33 17.93 -0.52
C ALA A 25 6.14 16.65 0.29
N GLY A 26 6.74 15.57 -0.18
CA GLY A 26 6.82 14.31 0.55
C GLY A 26 8.21 14.06 1.12
N LEU A 27 8.32 12.97 1.87
CA LEU A 27 9.56 12.52 2.48
C LEU A 27 9.78 11.03 2.18
N THR A 28 10.98 10.70 1.71
CA THR A 28 11.44 9.31 1.66
C THR A 28 11.61 8.75 3.08
N ALA A 29 11.69 7.42 3.21
CA ALA A 29 11.93 6.78 4.51
C ALA A 29 13.24 7.26 5.17
N HIS A 30 14.26 7.60 4.37
CA HIS A 30 15.53 8.13 4.88
C HIS A 30 15.42 9.59 5.33
N GLN A 31 14.67 10.43 4.61
CA GLN A 31 14.40 11.80 5.07
C GLN A 31 13.56 11.82 6.34
N LEU A 32 12.61 10.88 6.49
CA LEU A 32 11.83 10.70 7.72
C LEU A 32 12.70 10.34 8.92
N VAL A 33 13.76 9.54 8.74
CA VAL A 33 14.75 9.27 9.80
C VAL A 33 15.39 10.58 10.29
N GLY A 34 15.79 11.46 9.36
CA GLY A 34 16.33 12.77 9.70
C GLY A 34 15.34 13.67 10.41
N ALA A 35 14.11 13.77 9.88
CA ALA A 35 13.06 14.65 10.40
C ALA A 35 12.54 14.23 11.79
N THR A 36 12.46 12.93 12.05
CA THR A 36 11.86 12.40 13.30
C THR A 36 12.88 11.97 14.34
N LYS A 37 14.17 11.86 13.97
CA LYS A 37 15.24 11.24 14.78
C LYS A 37 14.95 9.78 15.18
N LEU A 38 13.98 9.14 14.53
CA LEU A 38 13.68 7.72 14.68
C LEU A 38 14.64 6.87 13.86
N SER A 39 14.90 5.65 14.30
CA SER A 39 15.57 4.65 13.45
C SER A 39 14.70 4.28 12.24
N LEU A 40 15.32 3.77 11.17
CA LEU A 40 14.58 3.33 9.97
C LEU A 40 13.50 2.27 10.29
N TYR A 41 13.77 1.40 11.26
CA TYR A 41 12.79 0.43 11.74
C TYR A 41 11.57 1.11 12.38
N GLN A 42 11.81 2.08 13.27
CA GLN A 42 10.74 2.86 13.91
C GLN A 42 9.96 3.69 12.89
N VAL A 43 10.61 4.27 11.89
CA VAL A 43 9.93 4.97 10.78
C VAL A 43 9.02 4.02 10.02
N ARG A 44 9.51 2.83 9.62
CA ARG A 44 8.68 1.82 8.94
C ARG A 44 7.49 1.37 9.79
N LYS A 45 7.72 1.17 11.09
CA LYS A 45 6.67 0.88 12.07
C LYS A 45 5.63 2.00 12.15
N GLY A 46 6.05 3.27 12.14
CA GLY A 46 5.18 4.43 12.13
C GLY A 46 4.37 4.55 10.82
N ILE A 47 4.99 4.33 9.67
CA ILE A 47 4.30 4.29 8.37
C ILE A 47 3.23 3.20 8.35
N LEU A 48 3.53 2.01 8.88
CA LEU A 48 2.56 0.93 9.00
C LEU A 48 1.37 1.35 9.87
N TYR A 49 1.63 1.91 11.06
CA TYR A 49 0.59 2.44 11.93
C TYR A 49 -0.28 3.50 11.25
N ILE A 50 0.32 4.38 10.44
CA ILE A 50 -0.45 5.37 9.68
C ILE A 50 -1.39 4.68 8.69
N ARG A 51 -0.90 3.69 7.94
CA ARG A 51 -1.70 2.96 6.95
C ARG A 51 -2.88 2.21 7.57
N GLU A 52 -2.68 1.62 8.75
CA GLU A 52 -3.68 0.76 9.40
C GLU A 52 -4.67 1.53 10.28
N VAL A 53 -4.24 2.66 10.86
CA VAL A 53 -5.01 3.35 11.91
C VAL A 53 -5.11 4.85 11.64
N SER A 54 -3.99 5.57 11.62
CA SER A 54 -3.98 7.03 11.70
C SER A 54 -4.59 7.72 10.47
N ALA A 55 -4.35 7.19 9.27
CA ALA A 55 -4.83 7.79 8.03
C ALA A 55 -6.36 7.88 8.01
N MET A 56 -7.05 6.82 8.44
CA MET A 56 -8.52 6.83 8.56
C MET A 56 -8.99 7.72 9.70
N ALA A 57 -8.37 7.60 10.89
CA ALA A 57 -8.77 8.38 12.06
C ALA A 57 -8.73 9.90 11.83
N HIS A 58 -7.86 10.37 10.94
CA HIS A 58 -7.73 11.79 10.62
C HIS A 58 -8.17 12.18 9.21
N LEU A 59 -8.75 11.25 8.44
CA LEU A 59 -9.15 11.47 7.04
C LEU A 59 -8.00 12.06 6.20
N THR A 60 -6.78 11.54 6.41
CA THR A 60 -5.55 11.97 5.71
C THR A 60 -4.98 10.81 4.91
N PRO A 61 -5.34 10.66 3.62
CA PRO A 61 -4.82 9.59 2.76
C PRO A 61 -3.30 9.67 2.62
N LEU A 62 -2.62 8.58 3.01
CA LEU A 62 -1.18 8.45 2.82
C LEU A 62 -0.90 7.88 1.42
N ILE A 63 -0.24 8.67 0.58
CA ILE A 63 0.21 8.24 -0.75
C ILE A 63 1.73 8.13 -0.79
N TRP A 64 2.22 7.35 -1.75
CA TRP A 64 3.65 7.21 -2.01
C TRP A 64 3.94 7.20 -3.51
N THR A 65 4.91 8.00 -3.94
CA THR A 65 5.48 7.94 -5.29
C THR A 65 7.00 7.79 -5.20
N PRO A 66 7.66 7.24 -6.23
CA PRO A 66 9.12 7.19 -6.28
C PRO A 66 9.75 8.59 -6.21
N ASP A 67 9.11 9.58 -6.84
CA ASP A 67 9.64 10.94 -6.99
C ASP A 67 9.46 11.78 -5.72
N ASP A 68 8.33 11.63 -5.04
CA ASP A 68 7.98 12.47 -3.88
C ASP A 68 8.13 11.76 -2.54
N GLY A 69 8.27 10.43 -2.52
CA GLY A 69 8.22 9.65 -1.30
C GLY A 69 6.82 9.63 -0.68
N TYR A 70 6.75 9.53 0.65
CA TYR A 70 5.48 9.51 1.39
C TYR A 70 4.96 10.94 1.55
N ARG A 71 3.67 11.19 1.28
CA ARG A 71 3.06 12.51 1.49
C ARG A 71 1.58 12.45 1.85
N PHE A 72 1.09 13.53 2.44
CA PHE A 72 -0.34 13.83 2.59
C PHE A 72 -0.74 14.94 1.62
N SER A 73 -1.15 14.54 0.41
CA SER A 73 -1.69 15.50 -0.55
C SER A 73 -3.08 15.98 -0.12
N SER A 74 -3.41 17.23 -0.47
CA SER A 74 -4.78 17.77 -0.38
C SER A 74 -5.52 17.76 -1.71
N GLN A 75 -4.90 17.28 -2.79
CA GLN A 75 -5.51 17.23 -4.11
C GLN A 75 -6.15 15.85 -4.33
N PRO A 76 -7.47 15.76 -4.59
CA PRO A 76 -8.13 14.48 -4.88
C PRO A 76 -7.51 13.72 -6.05
N ASP A 77 -7.00 14.44 -7.06
CA ASP A 77 -6.37 13.84 -8.24
C ASP A 77 -5.11 13.01 -7.88
N ASP A 78 -4.34 13.44 -6.88
CA ASP A 78 -3.19 12.68 -6.39
C ASP A 78 -3.61 11.35 -5.77
N TRP A 79 -4.73 11.34 -5.04
CA TRP A 79 -5.27 10.13 -4.42
C TRP A 79 -5.78 9.16 -5.50
N ILE A 80 -6.56 9.66 -6.45
CA ILE A 80 -7.08 8.87 -7.58
C ILE A 80 -5.93 8.28 -8.39
N ALA A 81 -4.89 9.06 -8.69
CA ALA A 81 -3.71 8.57 -9.41
C ALA A 81 -3.00 7.45 -8.64
N TYR A 82 -2.80 7.62 -7.33
CA TYR A 82 -2.21 6.60 -6.47
C TYR A 82 -3.07 5.33 -6.41
N GLU A 83 -4.38 5.45 -6.20
CA GLU A 83 -5.33 4.34 -6.17
C GLU A 83 -5.33 3.56 -7.48
N ARG A 84 -5.40 4.24 -8.63
CA ARG A 84 -5.30 3.61 -9.96
C ARG A 84 -3.99 2.83 -10.12
N SER A 85 -2.87 3.42 -9.70
CA SER A 85 -1.55 2.75 -9.72
C SER A 85 -1.52 1.50 -8.84
N ARG A 86 -2.13 1.56 -7.64
CA ARG A 86 -2.26 0.41 -6.75
C ARG A 86 -3.14 -0.69 -7.35
N MET A 87 -4.30 -0.35 -7.92
CA MET A 87 -5.18 -1.34 -8.58
C MET A 87 -4.48 -2.06 -9.72
N ARG A 88 -3.71 -1.34 -10.55
CA ARG A 88 -2.90 -1.94 -11.62
C ARG A 88 -1.83 -2.89 -11.08
N THR A 89 -1.19 -2.53 -9.96
CA THR A 89 -0.19 -3.36 -9.29
C THR A 89 -0.81 -4.66 -8.79
N GLU A 90 -1.95 -4.60 -8.10
CA GLU A 90 -2.62 -5.80 -7.59
C GLU A 90 -3.17 -6.67 -8.72
N LEU A 91 -3.73 -6.08 -9.79
CA LEU A 91 -4.14 -6.83 -10.99
C LEU A 91 -2.97 -7.64 -11.56
N THR A 92 -1.79 -7.02 -11.65
CA THR A 92 -0.59 -7.67 -12.18
C THR A 92 -0.15 -8.83 -11.27
N ARG A 93 -0.17 -8.64 -9.95
CA ARG A 93 0.21 -9.67 -8.98
C ARG A 93 -0.74 -10.86 -9.01
N ILE A 94 -2.05 -10.61 -9.00
CA ILE A 94 -3.07 -11.66 -9.07
C ILE A 94 -2.99 -12.41 -10.40
N SER A 95 -2.84 -11.71 -11.52
CA SER A 95 -2.70 -12.34 -12.83
C SER A 95 -1.48 -13.28 -12.89
N ARG A 96 -0.36 -12.86 -12.30
CA ARG A 96 0.86 -13.70 -12.23
C ARG A 96 0.68 -14.90 -11.32
N LEU A 97 0.05 -14.73 -10.16
CA LEU A 97 -0.25 -15.83 -9.24
C LEU A 97 -1.15 -16.88 -9.90
N LEU A 98 -2.19 -16.42 -10.62
CA LEU A 98 -3.08 -17.27 -11.40
C LEU A 98 -2.31 -18.06 -12.46
N SER A 99 -1.57 -17.36 -13.33
CA SER A 99 -0.91 -17.99 -14.48
C SER A 99 0.26 -18.89 -14.11
N ALA A 100 1.03 -18.53 -13.08
CA ALA A 100 2.27 -19.23 -12.73
C ALA A 100 2.07 -20.37 -11.71
N THR A 101 0.97 -20.37 -10.95
CA THR A 101 0.82 -21.30 -9.82
C THR A 101 -0.58 -21.88 -9.74
N VAL A 102 -1.62 -21.05 -9.59
CA VAL A 102 -2.96 -21.56 -9.26
C VAL A 102 -3.60 -22.33 -10.41
N ALA A 103 -3.58 -21.78 -11.64
CA ALA A 103 -4.14 -22.47 -12.80
C ALA A 103 -3.36 -23.75 -13.16
N PRO A 104 -2.01 -23.76 -13.17
CA PRO A 104 -1.24 -25.00 -13.33
C PRO A 104 -1.55 -26.05 -12.25
N HIS A 105 -1.67 -25.65 -10.98
CA HIS A 105 -2.01 -26.58 -9.90
C HIS A 105 -3.41 -27.16 -10.08
N ALA A 106 -4.43 -26.35 -10.35
CA ALA A 106 -5.79 -26.84 -10.62
C ALA A 106 -5.83 -27.78 -11.84
N ALA A 107 -5.04 -27.52 -12.88
CA ALA A 107 -4.94 -28.41 -14.03
C ALA A 107 -4.25 -29.75 -13.70
N ALA A 108 -3.23 -29.73 -12.83
CA ALA A 108 -2.51 -30.92 -12.40
C ALA A 108 -3.28 -31.77 -11.39
N ARG A 109 -4.18 -31.15 -10.61
CA ARG A 109 -5.03 -31.78 -9.58
C ARG A 109 -6.48 -31.29 -9.67
N PRO A 110 -7.22 -31.66 -10.72
CA PRO A 110 -8.58 -31.16 -10.93
C PRO A 110 -9.57 -31.55 -9.82
N GLU A 111 -9.30 -32.63 -9.10
CA GLU A 111 -10.09 -33.13 -7.98
C GLU A 111 -9.93 -32.32 -6.68
N GLU A 112 -8.88 -31.50 -6.57
CA GLU A 112 -8.56 -30.82 -5.33
C GLU A 112 -9.46 -29.58 -5.12
N GLU A 113 -10.36 -29.65 -4.14
CA GLU A 113 -11.36 -28.61 -3.89
C GLU A 113 -10.76 -27.24 -3.54
N TRP A 114 -9.67 -27.24 -2.75
CA TRP A 114 -9.04 -25.99 -2.27
C TRP A 114 -8.50 -25.13 -3.43
N VAL A 115 -7.72 -25.73 -4.35
CA VAL A 115 -7.15 -24.97 -5.48
C VAL A 115 -8.23 -24.50 -6.44
N ASN A 116 -9.28 -25.29 -6.64
CA ASN A 116 -10.42 -24.90 -7.46
C ASN A 116 -11.19 -23.71 -6.85
N LEU A 117 -11.37 -23.70 -5.53
CA LEU A 117 -11.94 -22.56 -4.80
C LEU A 117 -11.08 -21.31 -4.99
N VAL A 118 -9.75 -21.42 -4.77
CA VAL A 118 -8.82 -20.30 -4.94
C VAL A 118 -8.83 -19.78 -6.38
N LEU A 119 -8.81 -20.67 -7.38
CA LEU A 119 -8.88 -20.32 -8.80
C LEU A 119 -10.16 -19.54 -9.11
N GLY A 120 -11.31 -20.03 -8.66
CA GLY A 120 -12.59 -19.36 -8.85
C GLY A 120 -12.61 -17.95 -8.24
N GLN A 121 -12.23 -17.82 -6.97
CA GLN A 121 -12.23 -16.53 -6.27
C GLN A 121 -11.24 -15.53 -6.88
N LEU A 122 -10.02 -15.96 -7.21
CA LEU A 122 -9.03 -15.06 -7.80
C LEU A 122 -9.40 -14.64 -9.22
N ASN A 123 -10.08 -15.48 -10.01
CA ASN A 123 -10.61 -15.07 -11.32
C ASN A 123 -11.67 -13.97 -11.18
N VAL A 124 -12.55 -14.04 -10.17
CA VAL A 124 -13.53 -12.97 -9.87
C VAL A 124 -12.82 -11.66 -9.51
N VAL A 125 -11.82 -11.72 -8.61
CA VAL A 125 -11.04 -10.52 -8.24
C VAL A 125 -10.28 -9.96 -9.45
N GLN A 126 -9.67 -10.81 -10.28
CA GLN A 126 -8.97 -10.39 -11.49
C GLN A 126 -9.91 -9.66 -12.46
N ALA A 127 -11.12 -10.18 -12.67
CA ALA A 127 -12.12 -9.55 -13.53
C ALA A 127 -12.56 -8.18 -13.00
N ALA A 128 -12.81 -8.05 -11.70
CA ALA A 128 -13.16 -6.79 -11.06
C ALA A 128 -12.04 -5.75 -11.21
N LEU A 129 -10.79 -6.12 -10.93
CA LEU A 129 -9.64 -5.22 -11.08
C LEU A 129 -9.39 -4.83 -12.55
N ALA A 130 -9.61 -5.75 -13.50
CA ALA A 130 -9.51 -5.46 -14.93
C ALA A 130 -10.54 -4.42 -15.37
N LEU A 131 -11.78 -4.49 -14.86
CA LEU A 131 -12.82 -3.50 -15.11
C LEU A 131 -12.42 -2.11 -14.58
N LEU A 132 -11.95 -2.03 -13.34
CA LEU A 132 -11.48 -0.77 -12.74
C LEU A 132 -10.31 -0.16 -13.53
N ASN A 133 -9.35 -0.98 -13.95
CA ASN A 133 -8.22 -0.53 -14.75
C ASN A 133 -8.64 -0.06 -16.15
N LYS A 134 -9.73 -0.57 -16.73
CA LYS A 134 -10.30 -0.07 -17.99
C LYS A 134 -11.04 1.25 -17.78
N ALA A 135 -11.87 1.35 -16.74
CA ALA A 135 -12.62 2.55 -16.40
C ALA A 135 -11.69 3.74 -16.06
N GLY A 136 -10.55 3.48 -15.43
CA GLY A 136 -9.55 4.51 -15.12
C GLY A 136 -8.71 5.01 -16.31
N ARG A 137 -8.96 4.52 -17.53
CA ARG A 137 -8.33 5.00 -18.78
C ARG A 137 -9.25 5.87 -19.64
N ALA A 138 -10.54 5.91 -19.31
CA ALA A 138 -11.51 6.83 -19.90
C ALA A 138 -11.44 8.19 -19.17
#